data_AF-A0A8J4T272-F1
#
_entry.id   AF-A0A8J4T272-F1
#
_cell.length_a   1.000
_cell.length_b   1.000
_cell.length_c   1.000
_cell.angle_alpha   90.00
_cell.angle_beta   90.00
_cell.angle_gamma   90.00
#
_symmetry.space_group_name_H-M   'P 1'
#
loop_
_entity.id
_entity.type
_entity.pdbx_description
1 polymer ?
#
loop_
_entity_poly.entity_id
_entity_poly.type
_entity_poly.pdbx_seq_one_letter_code
_entity_poly.pdbx_strand_id
1 'polypeptide(L)'
;FLLIAPIENAICQKIIGKRFVDGQITVEVCELHSSGQTVIDGKRIGKHRLWINRRNKNYTPLQANAIHTFFIRELSAEYGRCQLNGYWGLSVYPD
;
A
#
# COMPACT_ATOMS: atom_id res chain seq x y z
N PHE A 1 0.29 -0.72 -7.07
CA PHE A 1 1.03 0.07 -6.07
C PHE A 1 2.07 -0.83 -5.41
N LEU A 2 3.25 -0.33 -5.02
CA LEU A 2 4.27 -1.13 -4.32
C LEU A 2 4.44 -0.63 -2.88
N LEU A 3 4.24 -1.52 -1.92
CA LEU A 3 4.38 -1.26 -0.50
C LEU A 3 5.65 -1.92 0.01
N ILE A 4 6.53 -1.17 0.68
CA ILE A 4 7.69 -1.75 1.38
C ILE A 4 7.28 -1.99 2.82
N ALA A 5 7.27 -3.26 3.21
CA ALA A 5 6.85 -3.69 4.54
C ALA A 5 7.58 -4.99 4.93
N PRO A 6 7.61 -5.36 6.22
CA PRO A 6 8.04 -6.68 6.64
C PRO A 6 7.35 -7.79 5.84
N ILE A 7 8.08 -8.86 5.54
CA ILE A 7 7.57 -10.04 4.82
C ILE A 7 6.61 -10.84 5.70
N GLU A 8 6.76 -10.75 7.02
CA GLU A 8 5.91 -11.42 8.00
C GLU A 8 4.42 -11.17 7.68
N ASN A 9 3.72 -12.25 7.32
CA ASN A 9 2.48 -12.34 6.53
C ASN A 9 1.24 -11.56 7.03
N ALA A 10 1.34 -10.79 8.10
CA ALA A 10 0.20 -10.11 8.69
C ALA A 10 -0.25 -8.87 7.92
N ILE A 11 0.63 -8.17 7.19
CA ILE A 11 0.25 -6.88 6.60
C ILE A 11 -0.79 -7.04 5.49
N CYS A 12 -0.58 -7.96 4.55
CA CYS A 12 -1.55 -8.21 3.47
C CYS A 12 -2.91 -8.66 4.01
N GLN A 13 -2.92 -9.58 4.98
CA GLN A 13 -4.15 -10.06 5.61
C GLN A 13 -4.92 -8.94 6.32
N LYS A 14 -4.23 -7.95 6.88
CA LYS A 14 -4.84 -6.82 7.58
C LYS A 14 -5.48 -5.80 6.64
N ILE A 15 -4.95 -5.65 5.42
CA ILE A 15 -5.30 -4.54 4.52
C ILE A 15 -6.20 -4.95 3.35
N ILE A 16 -6.22 -6.23 2.94
CA ILE A 16 -7.14 -6.72 1.90
C ILE A 16 -8.59 -6.50 2.32
N GLY A 17 -9.41 -5.97 1.40
CA GLY A 17 -10.82 -5.63 1.62
C GLY A 17 -11.04 -4.35 2.43
N LYS A 18 -9.98 -3.74 2.98
CA LYS A 18 -10.08 -2.48 3.72
C LYS A 18 -10.27 -1.31 2.78
N ARG A 19 -10.95 -0.30 3.33
CA ARG A 19 -11.27 0.95 2.68
C ARG A 19 -10.45 2.07 3.29
N PHE A 20 -9.90 2.91 2.43
CA PHE A 20 -9.06 4.06 2.79
C PHE A 20 -9.53 5.30 2.06
N VAL A 21 -9.12 6.46 2.55
CA VAL A 21 -9.42 7.79 2.01
C VAL A 21 -10.94 7.95 1.88
N ASP A 22 -11.64 7.84 3.01
CA ASP A 22 -13.11 7.90 3.09
C ASP A 22 -13.84 6.93 2.16
N GLY A 23 -13.25 5.74 1.95
CA GLY A 23 -13.84 4.70 1.11
C GLY A 23 -13.57 4.84 -0.39
N GLN A 24 -12.73 5.77 -0.79
CA GLN A 24 -12.37 5.98 -2.19
C GLN A 24 -11.39 4.92 -2.71
N ILE A 25 -10.53 4.38 -1.84
CA ILE A 25 -9.59 3.30 -2.17
C ILE A 25 -10.00 2.03 -1.44
N THR A 26 -10.07 0.92 -2.17
CA THR A 26 -10.15 -0.42 -1.59
C THR A 26 -8.94 -1.23 -2.04
N VAL A 27 -8.26 -1.90 -1.11
CA VAL A 27 -7.20 -2.84 -1.47
C VAL A 27 -7.86 -4.18 -1.80
N GLU A 28 -7.79 -4.60 -3.06
CA GLU A 28 -8.40 -5.85 -3.52
C GLU A 28 -7.42 -7.02 -3.40
N VAL A 29 -6.14 -6.75 -3.70
CA VAL A 29 -5.08 -7.76 -3.67
C VAL A 29 -3.86 -7.17 -2.98
N CYS A 30 -3.19 -8.00 -2.17
CA CYS A 30 -1.86 -7.75 -1.63
C CYS A 30 -1.05 -9.05 -1.71
N GLU A 31 0.06 -9.01 -2.44
CA GLU A 31 0.93 -10.17 -2.63
C GLU A 31 2.40 -9.78 -2.46
N LEU A 32 3.22 -10.70 -1.97
CA LEU A 32 4.67 -10.48 -1.91
C LEU A 32 5.23 -10.52 -3.34
N HIS A 33 5.73 -9.39 -3.82
CA HIS A 33 6.34 -9.26 -5.14
C HIS A 33 7.81 -9.65 -5.13
N SER A 34 8.56 -9.24 -4.11
CA SER A 34 9.96 -9.65 -3.94
C SER A 34 10.38 -9.59 -2.47
N SER A 35 11.15 -10.59 -2.07
CA SER A 35 11.84 -10.59 -0.79
C SER A 35 13.07 -9.69 -0.88
N GLY A 36 13.16 -8.69 -0.01
CA GLY A 36 14.39 -7.92 0.17
C GLY A 36 15.42 -8.72 0.95
N GLN A 37 16.70 -8.41 0.75
CA GLN A 37 17.79 -8.96 1.56
C GLN A 37 17.98 -8.19 2.88
N THR A 38 17.43 -6.98 2.96
CA THR A 38 17.55 -6.10 4.12
C THR A 38 16.71 -6.60 5.29
N VAL A 39 17.34 -6.64 6.46
CA VAL A 39 16.68 -6.87 7.75
C VAL A 39 16.76 -5.57 8.55
N ILE A 40 15.62 -5.10 9.02
CA ILE A 40 15.50 -3.89 9.86
C ILE A 40 14.79 -4.33 11.14
N ASP A 41 15.41 -4.07 12.30
CA ASP A 41 14.89 -4.46 13.61
C ASP A 41 14.51 -5.96 13.71
N GLY A 42 15.33 -6.83 13.12
CA GLY A 42 15.10 -8.28 13.09
C GLY A 42 14.04 -8.74 12.08
N LYS A 43 13.38 -7.83 11.37
CA LYS A 43 12.35 -8.15 10.37
C LYS A 43 12.89 -8.04 8.96
N ARG A 44 12.70 -9.09 8.16
CA ARG A 44 13.05 -9.04 6.73
C ARG A 44 12.05 -8.19 5.98
N ILE A 45 12.52 -7.22 5.23
CA ILE A 45 11.70 -6.30 4.45
C ILE A 45 11.48 -6.85 3.04
N GLY A 46 10.26 -6.72 2.53
CA GLY A 46 9.88 -7.12 1.18
C GLY A 46 9.08 -6.03 0.46
N LYS A 47 8.97 -6.19 -0.86
CA LYS A 47 8.06 -5.40 -1.68
C LYS A 47 6.77 -6.18 -1.83
N HIS A 48 5.67 -5.59 -1.42
CA HIS A 48 4.33 -6.12 -1.61
C HIS A 48 3.64 -5.36 -2.73
N ARG A 49 3.09 -6.08 -3.69
CA ARG A 49 2.27 -5.50 -4.75
C ARG A 49 0.84 -5.42 -4.27
N LEU A 50 0.28 -4.21 -4.35
CA LEU A 50 -1.12 -3.94 -4.07
C LEU A 50 -1.88 -3.66 -5.35
N TRP A 51 -3.03 -4.31 -5.51
CA TRP A 51 -4.09 -3.88 -6.40
C TRP A 51 -5.07 -3.04 -5.60
N ILE A 52 -5.21 -1.77 -5.99
CA ILE A 52 -6.18 -0.85 -5.44
C ILE A 52 -7.29 -0.57 -6.46
N ASN A 53 -8.53 -0.65 -6.02
CA ASN A 53 -9.69 -0.18 -6.77
C ASN A 53 -10.08 1.22 -6.30
N ARG A 54 -10.29 2.14 -7.25
CA ARG A 54 -10.69 3.52 -7.00
C ARG A 54 -12.17 3.68 -7.34
N ARG A 55 -13.02 3.93 -6.35
CA ARG A 55 -14.44 4.26 -6.59
C ARG A 55 -14.60 5.76 -6.79
N ASN A 56 -14.61 6.19 -8.05
CA ASN A 56 -14.73 7.61 -8.46
C ASN A 56 -16.15 8.22 -8.34
N LYS A 57 -17.05 7.72 -7.49
CA LYS A 57 -18.47 8.12 -7.59
C LYS A 57 -18.79 9.54 -7.11
N ASN A 58 -17.98 10.17 -6.25
CA ASN A 58 -18.28 11.51 -5.68
C ASN A 58 -17.03 12.39 -5.50
N TYR A 59 -16.14 12.46 -6.51
CA TYR A 59 -14.82 13.07 -6.33
C TYR A 59 -14.75 14.53 -6.76
N THR A 60 -14.37 15.41 -5.84
CA THR A 60 -13.73 16.71 -6.13
C THR A 60 -12.21 16.50 -6.17
N PRO A 61 -11.47 16.90 -7.21
CA PRO A 61 -10.12 16.40 -7.39
C PRO A 61 -9.05 16.90 -6.42
N LEU A 62 -8.70 16.07 -5.42
CA LEU A 62 -7.36 16.12 -4.81
C LEU A 62 -6.36 15.54 -5.81
N GLN A 63 -5.60 16.36 -6.55
CA GLN A 63 -4.59 15.95 -7.56
C GLN A 63 -4.06 14.52 -7.35
N ALA A 64 -3.99 13.67 -8.38
CA ALA A 64 -3.72 12.22 -8.28
C ALA A 64 -2.53 11.79 -7.37
N ASN A 65 -1.56 12.68 -7.11
CA ASN A 65 -0.47 12.46 -6.15
C ASN A 65 -0.92 12.53 -4.67
N ALA A 66 -1.91 13.36 -4.37
CA ALA A 66 -2.47 13.55 -3.04
C ALA A 66 -3.22 12.32 -2.54
N ILE A 67 -4.06 11.66 -3.37
CA ILE A 67 -4.86 10.50 -2.92
C ILE A 67 -3.97 9.34 -2.46
N HIS A 68 -2.86 9.09 -3.16
CA HIS A 68 -1.91 8.06 -2.76
C HIS A 68 -1.12 8.48 -1.51
N THR A 69 -0.82 9.77 -1.35
CA THR A 69 -0.20 10.31 -0.13
C THR A 69 -1.12 10.11 1.08
N PHE A 70 -2.42 10.41 0.93
CA PHE A 70 -3.41 10.16 1.99
C PHE A 70 -3.56 8.67 2.29
N PHE A 71 -3.63 7.82 1.26
CA PHE A 71 -3.67 6.37 1.44
C PHE A 71 -2.48 5.85 2.25
N ILE A 72 -1.25 6.22 1.88
CA ILE A 72 -0.04 5.82 2.62
C ILE A 72 -0.06 6.37 4.04
N ARG A 73 -0.49 7.62 4.23
CA ARG A 73 -0.59 8.23 5.55
C ARG A 73 -1.55 7.47 6.45
N GLU A 74 -2.75 7.14 5.96
CA GLU A 74 -3.74 6.36 6.71
C GLU A 74 -3.23 4.95 7.01
N LEU A 75 -2.71 4.25 5.99
CA LEU A 75 -2.15 2.92 6.13
C LEU A 75 -1.03 2.89 7.19
N SER A 76 -0.14 3.87 7.17
CA SER A 76 0.97 3.99 8.13
C SER A 76 0.47 4.36 9.53
N ALA A 77 -0.58 5.19 9.63
CA ALA A 77 -1.18 5.54 10.92
C ALA A 77 -1.79 4.34 11.63
N GLU A 78 -2.38 3.42 10.86
CA GLU A 78 -3.09 2.24 11.39
C GLU A 78 -2.17 1.02 11.60
N TYR A 79 -1.21 0.78 10.70
CA TYR A 79 -0.46 -0.47 10.65
C TYR A 79 1.05 -0.35 10.89
N GLY A 80 1.54 0.83 11.24
CA GLY A 80 2.92 1.03 11.72
C GLY A 80 3.61 2.21 11.04
N ARG A 81 3.60 3.37 11.73
CA ARG A 81 4.04 4.67 11.21
C ARG A 81 5.47 4.68 10.66
N CYS A 82 6.33 3.79 11.16
CA CYS A 82 7.73 3.67 10.74
C CYS A 82 8.03 2.34 10.01
N GLN A 83 7.07 1.42 9.95
CA GLN A 83 7.26 0.08 9.38
C GLN A 83 6.84 -0.01 7.92
N LEU A 84 6.10 0.99 7.44
CA LEU A 84 5.59 1.06 6.09
C LEU A 84 6.21 2.28 5.38
N ASN A 85 7.07 2.01 4.41
CA ASN A 85 7.58 3.04 3.51
C ASN A 85 7.02 2.76 2.11
N GLY A 86 6.13 3.62 1.60
CA GLY A 86 5.62 3.48 0.24
C GLY A 86 6.72 3.81 -0.77
N TYR A 87 7.07 2.87 -1.66
CA TYR A 87 7.86 3.21 -2.84
C TYR A 87 6.92 3.66 -3.96
N TRP A 88 7.12 4.88 -4.43
CA TRP A 88 6.27 5.56 -5.42
C TRP A 88 6.64 5.15 -6.84
N GLY A 89 6.44 3.88 -7.17
CA GLY A 89 6.52 3.40 -8.56
C GLY A 89 5.12 3.14 -9.09
N LEU A 90 4.69 3.86 -10.13
CA LEU A 90 3.60 3.38 -10.98
C LEU A 90 4.08 2.05 -11.56
N SER A 91 3.45 0.95 -11.16
CA SER A 91 3.67 -0.33 -11.84
C SER A 91 2.97 -0.19 -13.20
N VAL A 92 3.71 0.27 -14.20
CA VAL A 92 3.29 0.21 -15.61
C VAL A 92 3.45 -1.25 -16.00
N TYR A 93 2.35 -1.95 -16.27
CA TYR A 93 2.43 -3.23 -16.95
C TYR A 93 2.76 -2.94 -18.42
N PRO A 94 3.63 -3.73 -19.09
CA PRO A 94 3.63 -3.77 -20.55
C PRO A 94 2.31 -4.36 -21.01
N ASP A 95 1.77 -3.80 -22.10
CA ASP A 95 0.56 -4.24 -22.80
C ASP A 95 0.63 -5.72 -23.23
#